data_AF-A0A497NJF2-F1
#
_entry.id   AF-A0A497NJF2-F1
#
_cell.length_a   1.000
_cell.length_b   1.000
_cell.length_c   1.000
_cell.angle_alpha   90.00
_cell.angle_beta   90.00
_cell.angle_gamma   90.00
#
_symmetry.space_group_name_H-M   'P 1'
#
loop_
_entity.id
_entity.type
_entity.pdbx_description
1 polymer ?
#
loop_
_entity_poly.entity_id
_entity_poly.type
_entity_poly.pdbx_seq_one_letter_code
_entity_poly.pdbx_strand_id
1 'polypeptide(L)'
;MGRGVHRGQEGALSPRALRAASSPGKGQDAGKQLSFPSPRLLATCLPGKEDKAELELLDALLLRGARDIRVHRTRYPGVLLVETPLPPEQAYEAVRSVQMAYVRSVVPLQAVVKAELQAILRASVELGLRAGLRPGLRFAVRCRRRGKVLSSSTEVERAVGKALVETTGADVDLEKPNLVVRIEVVDDLAGISILKASEGSA
;
A
#
# COMPACT_ATOMS: atom_id res chain seq x y z
N MET A 1 -2.50 76.94 -52.58
CA MET A 1 -1.23 76.19 -52.51
C MET A 1 -1.34 75.30 -51.28
N GLY A 2 -1.43 73.98 -51.28
CA GLY A 2 -1.06 72.95 -52.24
C GLY A 2 -0.37 71.85 -51.44
N ARG A 3 -1.06 70.70 -51.25
CA ARG A 3 -0.56 69.37 -50.80
C ARG A 3 -0.11 69.31 -49.32
N GLY A 4 -0.63 68.45 -48.43
CA GLY A 4 -1.19 67.10 -48.56
C GLY A 4 -0.12 66.07 -48.26
N VAL A 5 -0.26 65.24 -47.20
CA VAL A 5 -0.08 63.77 -47.17
C VAL A 5 -0.60 63.21 -45.83
N HIS A 6 -1.43 62.17 -45.96
CA HIS A 6 -1.99 61.27 -44.94
C HIS A 6 -0.98 60.31 -44.30
N ARG A 7 -1.28 59.87 -43.06
CA ARG A 7 -1.40 58.47 -42.57
C ARG A 7 -1.35 58.51 -41.02
N GLY A 8 -2.18 57.83 -40.24
CA GLY A 8 -3.24 56.89 -40.55
C GLY A 8 -3.87 56.34 -39.25
N GLN A 9 -5.14 55.95 -39.40
CA GLN A 9 -5.91 54.93 -38.68
C GLN A 9 -6.36 55.16 -37.23
N GLU A 10 -7.65 55.46 -37.15
CA GLU A 10 -8.56 55.27 -36.01
C GLU A 10 -8.66 53.79 -35.61
N GLY A 11 -8.53 53.52 -34.31
CA GLY A 11 -8.90 52.25 -33.70
C GLY A 11 -10.08 52.48 -32.77
N ALA A 12 -11.28 52.09 -33.23
CA ALA A 12 -12.53 52.16 -32.51
C ALA A 12 -12.59 51.20 -31.29
N LEU A 13 -13.32 51.62 -30.27
CA LEU A 13 -13.62 50.88 -29.05
C LEU A 13 -14.59 49.72 -29.29
N SER A 14 -14.35 48.59 -28.63
CA SER A 14 -15.38 47.60 -28.25
C SER A 14 -14.85 46.61 -27.18
N PRO A 15 -15.69 46.10 -26.24
CA PRO A 15 -15.28 45.67 -24.90
C PRO A 15 -15.45 44.16 -24.63
N ARG A 16 -14.62 43.57 -23.73
CA ARG A 16 -15.05 42.48 -22.82
C ARG A 16 -13.96 41.98 -21.85
N ALA A 17 -14.41 41.84 -20.60
CA ALA A 17 -14.15 40.72 -19.69
C ALA A 17 -12.83 40.61 -18.90
N LEU A 18 -12.99 40.75 -17.57
CA LEU A 18 -12.43 39.91 -16.49
C LEU A 18 -10.96 39.47 -16.58
N ARG A 19 -10.11 40.01 -15.71
CA ARG A 19 -9.41 39.23 -14.65
C ARG A 19 -8.49 40.08 -13.77
N ALA A 20 -8.36 39.56 -12.55
CA ALA A 20 -7.21 39.65 -11.64
C ALA A 20 -7.05 40.92 -10.80
N ALA A 21 -7.64 40.86 -9.61
CA ALA A 21 -7.08 41.50 -8.42
C ALA A 21 -6.71 40.41 -7.40
N SER A 22 -5.61 40.68 -6.68
CA SER A 22 -5.30 40.25 -5.31
C SER A 22 -4.46 38.97 -5.11
N SER A 23 -3.17 39.16 -4.79
CA SER A 23 -2.42 38.34 -3.81
C SER A 23 -2.76 38.82 -2.37
N PRO A 24 -2.26 38.25 -1.25
CA PRO A 24 -1.32 37.12 -1.04
C PRO A 24 -1.75 36.11 0.06
N GLY A 25 -1.04 34.99 0.16
CA GLY A 25 -1.14 34.07 1.30
C GLY A 25 -0.05 32.99 1.27
N LYS A 26 1.11 33.29 1.86
CA LYS A 26 2.18 32.31 2.10
C LYS A 26 1.66 31.25 3.08
N GLY A 27 1.29 30.09 2.55
CA GLY A 27 1.17 28.84 3.30
C GLY A 27 2.26 27.88 2.86
N GLN A 28 3.44 27.98 3.48
CA GLN A 28 4.43 26.91 3.43
C GLN A 28 4.05 25.90 4.50
N ASP A 29 3.37 24.83 4.08
CA ASP A 29 3.76 23.46 4.44
C ASP A 29 3.02 22.52 3.47
N ALA A 30 3.43 22.59 2.20
CA ALA A 30 3.06 21.60 1.22
C ALA A 30 3.63 20.28 1.74
N GLY A 31 2.72 19.39 2.14
CA GLY A 31 3.03 18.14 2.80
C GLY A 31 4.26 17.49 2.20
N LYS A 32 5.24 17.19 3.05
CA LYS A 32 6.17 16.11 2.77
C LYS A 32 5.33 14.91 2.42
N GLN A 33 5.16 14.68 1.12
CA GLN A 33 4.76 13.42 0.57
C GLN A 33 5.84 12.48 1.05
N LEU A 34 5.58 11.81 2.17
CA LEU A 34 6.41 10.72 2.65
C LEU A 34 6.43 9.76 1.47
N SER A 35 7.54 9.76 0.74
CA SER A 35 7.83 8.74 -0.25
C SER A 35 7.99 7.48 0.57
N PHE A 36 6.88 6.77 0.79
CA PHE A 36 6.98 5.39 1.22
C PHE A 36 7.50 4.67 -0.02
N PRO A 37 8.78 4.25 -0.04
CA PRO A 37 9.09 3.16 -0.94
C PRO A 37 8.09 2.02 -0.65
N SER A 38 7.61 1.36 -1.70
CA SER A 38 6.49 0.42 -1.57
C SER A 38 7.03 -0.93 -1.11
N PRO A 39 7.03 -1.26 0.20
CA PRO A 39 7.51 -2.57 0.63
C PRO A 39 6.70 -3.65 -0.05
N ARG A 40 7.40 -4.69 -0.51
CA ARG A 40 6.80 -5.86 -1.15
C ARG A 40 6.58 -6.98 -0.16
N LEU A 41 7.29 -6.97 0.96
CA LEU A 41 7.14 -7.94 2.04
C LEU A 41 7.12 -7.25 3.41
N LEU A 42 6.40 -7.86 4.34
CA LEU A 42 6.63 -7.69 5.77
C LEU A 42 7.17 -9.01 6.31
N ALA A 43 8.33 -8.97 6.97
CA ALA A 43 8.92 -10.12 7.63
C ALA A 43 8.93 -9.91 9.14
N THR A 44 8.84 -11.02 9.88
CA THR A 44 9.01 -11.01 11.34
C THR A 44 10.12 -11.93 11.79
N CYS A 45 10.80 -11.57 12.87
CA CYS A 45 11.82 -12.38 13.53
C CYS A 45 11.72 -12.21 15.05
N LEU A 46 12.55 -12.93 15.81
CA LEU A 46 12.71 -12.65 17.23
C LEU A 46 13.37 -11.27 17.43
N PRO A 47 12.93 -10.47 18.42
CA PRO A 47 13.61 -9.22 18.77
C PRO A 47 15.11 -9.43 19.04
N GLY A 48 15.95 -8.55 18.51
CA GLY A 48 17.41 -8.65 18.61
C GLY A 48 18.06 -9.62 17.61
N LYS A 49 17.28 -10.18 16.66
CA LYS A 49 17.78 -11.02 15.55
C LYS A 49 17.59 -10.38 14.18
N GLU A 50 17.25 -9.09 14.14
CA GLU A 50 16.95 -8.33 12.92
C GLU A 50 18.13 -8.34 11.95
N ASP A 51 19.37 -8.17 12.41
CA ASP A 51 20.57 -8.25 11.55
C ASP A 51 20.64 -9.58 10.79
N LYS A 52 20.34 -10.68 11.48
CA LYS A 52 20.44 -12.02 10.90
C LYS A 52 19.27 -12.32 9.97
N ALA A 53 18.07 -11.90 10.35
CA ALA A 53 16.89 -12.02 9.51
C ALA A 53 17.03 -11.17 8.23
N GLU A 54 17.62 -9.98 8.33
CA GLU A 54 17.93 -9.12 7.20
C GLU A 54 18.89 -9.81 6.21
N LEU A 55 19.97 -10.42 6.69
CA LEU A 55 20.89 -11.20 5.84
C LEU A 55 20.17 -12.35 5.13
N GLU A 56 19.34 -13.12 5.83
CA GLU A 56 18.57 -14.21 5.24
C GLU A 56 17.61 -13.74 4.13
N LEU A 57 16.93 -12.61 4.36
CA LEU A 57 16.03 -12.02 3.36
C LEU A 57 16.80 -11.55 2.13
N LEU A 58 17.96 -10.91 2.33
CA LEU A 58 18.83 -10.46 1.25
C LEU A 58 19.32 -11.64 0.43
N ASP A 59 19.85 -12.69 1.08
CA ASP A 59 20.35 -13.88 0.41
C ASP A 59 19.28 -14.55 -0.44
N ALA A 60 18.07 -14.75 0.12
CA ALA A 60 16.96 -15.38 -0.60
C ALA A 60 16.54 -14.58 -1.85
N LEU A 61 16.48 -13.25 -1.74
CA LEU A 61 16.08 -12.38 -2.85
C LEU A 61 17.20 -12.25 -3.90
N LEU A 62 18.47 -12.16 -3.47
CA LEU A 62 19.64 -12.12 -4.36
C LEU A 62 19.78 -13.41 -5.19
N LEU A 63 19.52 -14.57 -4.58
CA LEU A 63 19.50 -15.85 -5.29
C LEU A 63 18.47 -15.90 -6.43
N ARG A 64 17.42 -15.07 -6.35
CA ARG A 64 16.40 -14.92 -7.39
C ARG A 64 16.67 -13.75 -8.35
N GLY A 65 17.89 -13.19 -8.30
CA GLY A 65 18.36 -12.17 -9.21
C GLY A 65 17.88 -10.76 -8.90
N ALA A 66 17.19 -10.54 -7.77
CA ALA A 66 16.80 -9.20 -7.35
C ALA A 66 18.06 -8.37 -7.05
N ARG A 67 18.14 -7.18 -7.63
CA ARG A 67 19.12 -6.15 -7.31
C ARG A 67 18.35 -4.97 -6.69
N ASP A 68 19.00 -4.11 -5.90
CA ASP A 68 18.35 -2.97 -5.23
C ASP A 68 17.30 -3.36 -4.16
N ILE A 69 17.67 -4.30 -3.28
CA ILE A 69 16.85 -4.68 -2.13
C ILE A 69 17.14 -3.72 -0.97
N ARG A 70 16.11 -3.27 -0.26
CA ARG A 70 16.26 -2.53 1.00
C ARG A 70 15.45 -3.18 2.09
N VAL A 71 16.07 -3.38 3.24
CA VAL A 71 15.40 -3.92 4.43
C VAL A 71 15.34 -2.82 5.48
N HIS A 72 14.13 -2.42 5.83
CA HIS A 72 13.87 -1.35 6.78
C HIS A 72 13.47 -1.94 8.12
N ARG A 73 14.26 -1.65 9.15
CA ARG A 73 13.87 -1.91 10.53
C ARG A 73 12.82 -0.89 10.94
N THR A 74 11.73 -1.39 11.49
CA THR A 74 10.70 -0.54 12.06
C THR A 74 11.04 -0.23 13.52
N ARG A 75 10.31 0.71 14.13
CA ARG A 75 10.40 0.92 15.59
C ARG A 75 9.81 -0.24 16.41
N TYR A 76 9.19 -1.22 15.76
CA TYR A 76 8.65 -2.41 16.40
C TYR A 76 9.69 -3.54 16.32
N PRO A 77 10.25 -3.97 17.47
CA PRO A 77 11.27 -5.03 17.47
C PRO A 77 10.77 -6.29 16.76
N GLY A 78 11.65 -6.90 15.98
CA GLY A 78 11.37 -8.10 15.20
C GLY A 78 10.48 -7.89 13.98
N VAL A 79 10.30 -6.66 13.49
CA VAL A 79 9.47 -6.37 12.31
C VAL A 79 10.28 -5.61 11.26
N LEU A 80 10.37 -6.20 10.07
CA LEU A 80 11.13 -5.72 8.93
C LEU A 80 10.19 -5.46 7.76
N LEU A 81 10.36 -4.33 7.08
CA LEU A 81 9.73 -4.04 5.80
C LEU A 81 10.78 -4.23 4.71
N VAL A 82 10.45 -4.97 3.65
CA VAL A 82 11.39 -5.28 2.57
C VAL A 82 10.92 -4.68 1.27
N GLU A 83 11.78 -3.89 0.66
CA GLU A 83 11.64 -3.38 -0.69
C GLU A 83 12.50 -4.19 -1.64
N THR A 84 11.94 -4.49 -2.79
CA THR A 84 12.62 -5.22 -3.86
C THR A 84 11.92 -4.90 -5.17
N PRO A 85 12.63 -4.93 -6.32
CA PRO A 85 11.98 -4.82 -7.62
C PRO A 85 11.11 -6.04 -7.95
N LEU A 86 11.25 -7.16 -7.23
CA LEU A 86 10.41 -8.32 -7.45
C LEU A 86 8.94 -8.03 -7.10
N PRO A 87 7.98 -8.53 -7.90
CA PRO A 87 6.58 -8.55 -7.51
C PRO A 87 6.40 -9.25 -6.14
N PRO A 88 5.43 -8.83 -5.30
CA PRO A 88 5.20 -9.39 -3.97
C PRO A 88 5.17 -10.91 -3.93
N GLU A 89 4.49 -11.54 -4.88
CA GLU A 89 4.37 -13.00 -4.98
C GLU A 89 5.73 -13.64 -5.26
N GLN A 90 6.51 -13.09 -6.20
CA GLN A 90 7.83 -13.63 -6.53
C GLN A 90 8.82 -13.45 -5.38
N ALA A 91 8.76 -12.30 -4.70
CA ALA A 91 9.57 -12.03 -3.51
C ALA A 91 9.23 -13.00 -2.37
N TYR A 92 7.94 -13.28 -2.19
CA TYR A 92 7.46 -14.21 -1.17
C TYR A 92 7.89 -15.65 -1.47
N GLU A 93 7.74 -16.09 -2.72
CA GLU A 93 8.23 -17.41 -3.16
C GLU A 93 9.76 -17.52 -3.03
N ALA A 94 10.51 -16.44 -3.30
CA ALA A 94 11.96 -16.42 -3.08
C ALA A 94 12.29 -16.75 -1.62
N VAL A 95 11.67 -16.04 -0.68
CA VAL A 95 11.90 -16.22 0.77
C VAL A 95 11.39 -17.59 1.24
N ARG A 96 10.24 -18.07 0.75
CA ARG A 96 9.70 -19.38 1.16
C ARG A 96 10.43 -20.59 0.57
N SER A 97 11.16 -20.40 -0.53
CA SER A 97 11.93 -21.47 -1.17
C SER A 97 13.26 -21.80 -0.47
N VAL A 98 13.63 -21.03 0.55
CA VAL A 98 14.88 -21.20 1.30
C VAL A 98 14.55 -21.44 2.77
N GLN A 99 15.34 -22.30 3.44
CA GLN A 99 15.19 -22.54 4.86
C GLN A 99 15.69 -21.32 5.65
N MET A 100 14.80 -20.73 6.44
CA MET A 100 15.09 -19.57 7.29
C MET A 100 15.29 -20.01 8.75
N ALA A 101 16.36 -19.57 9.39
CA ALA A 101 16.62 -19.80 10.81
C ALA A 101 16.16 -18.62 11.67
N TYR A 102 16.18 -17.39 11.15
CA TYR A 102 15.86 -16.17 11.90
C TYR A 102 14.56 -15.49 11.44
N VAL A 103 14.23 -15.56 10.15
CA VAL A 103 12.91 -15.13 9.66
C VAL A 103 11.85 -16.13 10.12
N ARG A 104 10.91 -15.66 10.95
CA ARG A 104 9.82 -16.46 11.53
C ARG A 104 8.61 -16.54 10.60
N SER A 105 8.26 -15.41 9.99
CA SER A 105 7.18 -15.36 9.00
C SER A 105 7.40 -14.23 8.02
N VAL A 106 6.80 -14.36 6.84
CA VAL A 106 6.81 -13.36 5.78
C VAL A 106 5.41 -13.25 5.20
N VAL A 107 5.00 -12.02 4.86
CA VAL A 107 3.71 -11.71 4.23
C VAL A 107 3.98 -10.88 2.96
N PRO A 108 3.51 -11.30 1.78
CA PRO A 108 3.59 -10.47 0.58
C PRO A 108 2.60 -9.32 0.67
N LEU A 109 3.05 -8.11 0.40
CA LEU A 109 2.22 -6.91 0.40
C LEU A 109 1.81 -6.59 -1.04
N GLN A 110 0.64 -7.10 -1.44
CA GLN A 110 0.09 -6.96 -2.79
C GLN A 110 -0.40 -5.53 -3.07
N ALA A 111 -0.89 -4.88 -2.03
CA ALA A 111 -1.14 -3.44 -2.03
C ALA A 111 -0.58 -2.82 -0.75
N VAL A 112 -0.10 -1.59 -0.86
CA VAL A 112 0.34 -0.78 0.27
C VAL A 112 -0.36 0.56 0.17
N VAL A 113 -1.09 0.92 1.22
CA VAL A 113 -1.86 2.16 1.30
C VAL A 113 -1.59 2.85 2.63
N LYS A 114 -2.00 4.11 2.74
CA LYS A 114 -2.05 4.79 4.03
C LYS A 114 -2.96 4.03 4.99
N ALA A 115 -2.60 3.96 6.27
CA ALA A 115 -3.36 3.27 7.33
C ALA A 115 -4.65 4.02 7.69
N GLU A 116 -5.54 4.16 6.71
CA GLU A 116 -6.84 4.78 6.81
C GLU A 116 -7.89 3.78 6.36
N LEU A 117 -8.99 3.67 7.12
CA LEU A 117 -10.01 2.65 6.88
C LEU A 117 -10.52 2.65 5.43
N GLN A 118 -10.79 3.82 4.87
CA GLN A 118 -11.30 3.95 3.50
C GLN A 118 -10.28 3.50 2.44
N ALA A 119 -8.99 3.75 2.65
CA ALA A 119 -7.95 3.30 1.74
C ALA A 119 -7.79 1.77 1.79
N ILE A 120 -7.82 1.19 3.00
CA ILE A 120 -7.76 -0.25 3.23
C ILE A 120 -8.97 -0.97 2.59
N LEU A 121 -10.18 -0.41 2.76
CA LEU A 121 -11.41 -0.97 2.19
C LEU A 121 -11.32 -1.08 0.67
N ARG A 122 -10.99 0.02 0.00
CA ARG A 122 -10.87 0.06 -1.46
C ARG A 122 -9.84 -0.94 -1.97
N ALA A 123 -8.64 -0.94 -1.38
CA ALA A 123 -7.57 -1.85 -1.78
C ALA A 123 -7.95 -3.33 -1.53
N SER A 124 -8.59 -3.64 -0.41
CA SER A 124 -9.01 -5.01 -0.09
C SER A 124 -10.08 -5.51 -1.07
N VAL A 125 -11.06 -4.68 -1.43
CA VAL A 125 -12.10 -5.03 -2.41
C VAL A 125 -11.49 -5.24 -3.80
N GLU A 126 -10.62 -4.35 -4.25
CA GLU A 126 -9.93 -4.48 -5.54
C GLU A 126 -9.13 -5.78 -5.62
N LEU A 127 -8.31 -6.06 -4.59
CA LEU A 127 -7.55 -7.30 -4.52
C LEU A 127 -8.48 -8.53 -4.45
N GLY A 128 -9.57 -8.44 -3.68
CA GLY A 128 -10.54 -9.52 -3.52
C GLY A 128 -11.16 -9.95 -4.86
N LEU A 129 -11.58 -8.98 -5.66
CA LEU A 129 -12.07 -9.22 -7.02
C LEU A 129 -11.00 -9.82 -7.92
N ARG A 130 -9.77 -9.27 -7.88
CA ARG A 130 -8.63 -9.80 -8.67
C ARG A 130 -8.26 -11.22 -8.29
N ALA A 131 -8.35 -11.57 -7.01
CA ALA A 131 -8.12 -12.91 -6.49
C ALA A 131 -9.27 -13.89 -6.80
N GLY A 132 -10.37 -13.40 -7.38
CA GLY A 132 -11.50 -14.22 -7.80
C GLY A 132 -12.47 -14.59 -6.68
N LEU A 133 -12.52 -13.81 -5.58
CA LEU A 133 -13.59 -13.94 -4.59
C LEU A 133 -14.95 -13.79 -5.28
N ARG A 134 -15.85 -14.73 -5.00
CA ARG A 134 -17.16 -14.88 -5.64
C ARG A 134 -18.06 -15.75 -4.77
N PRO A 135 -19.36 -15.88 -5.08
CA PRO A 135 -20.26 -16.77 -4.36
C PRO A 135 -19.74 -18.21 -4.32
N GLY A 136 -19.89 -18.86 -3.17
CA GLY A 136 -19.39 -20.22 -2.91
C GLY A 136 -17.92 -20.32 -2.51
N LEU A 137 -17.15 -19.22 -2.53
CA LEU A 137 -15.84 -19.15 -1.87
C LEU A 137 -15.97 -18.59 -0.45
N ARG A 138 -15.17 -19.16 0.45
CA ARG A 138 -15.07 -18.74 1.84
C ARG A 138 -13.81 -17.94 2.09
N PHE A 139 -13.88 -16.90 2.90
CA PHE A 139 -12.71 -16.12 3.28
C PHE A 139 -12.71 -15.68 4.75
N ALA A 140 -11.54 -15.31 5.25
CA ALA A 140 -11.38 -14.68 6.55
C ALA A 140 -10.56 -13.40 6.40
N VAL A 141 -10.91 -12.36 7.16
CA VAL A 141 -10.09 -11.15 7.28
C VAL A 141 -9.29 -11.23 8.56
N ARG A 142 -7.98 -10.96 8.50
CA ARG A 142 -7.09 -10.94 9.65
C ARG A 142 -6.28 -9.66 9.65
N CYS A 143 -6.47 -8.81 10.66
CA CYS A 143 -5.78 -7.54 10.78
C CYS A 143 -4.84 -7.56 11.99
N ARG A 144 -3.55 -7.33 11.74
CA ARG A 144 -2.56 -7.09 12.79
C ARG A 144 -2.13 -5.64 12.77
N ARG A 145 -2.20 -4.99 13.93
CA ARG A 145 -1.90 -3.56 14.06
C ARG A 145 -0.71 -3.33 14.97
N ARG A 146 0.21 -2.48 14.51
CA ARG A 146 1.34 -1.94 15.27
C ARG A 146 1.26 -0.42 15.17
N GLY A 147 1.12 0.24 16.32
CA GLY A 147 0.89 1.69 16.42
C GLY A 147 -0.52 2.01 16.88
N LYS A 148 -0.98 3.26 16.71
CA LYS A 148 -2.28 3.74 17.20
C LYS A 148 -3.11 4.50 16.16
N VAL A 149 -2.70 4.50 14.89
CA VAL A 149 -3.37 5.25 13.81
C VAL A 149 -4.81 4.75 13.57
N LEU A 150 -5.02 3.43 13.65
CA LEU A 150 -6.37 2.85 13.66
C LEU A 150 -6.75 2.43 15.07
N SER A 151 -8.02 2.58 15.42
CA SER A 151 -8.58 2.27 16.75
C SER A 151 -8.58 0.78 17.08
N SER A 152 -9.01 -0.06 16.14
CA SER A 152 -9.32 -1.47 16.40
C SER A 152 -9.06 -2.35 15.18
N SER A 153 -8.33 -3.46 15.36
CA SER A 153 -8.18 -4.47 14.31
C SER A 153 -9.51 -5.13 13.97
N THR A 154 -10.34 -5.41 14.99
CA THR A 154 -11.65 -6.04 14.80
C THR A 154 -12.63 -5.15 14.04
N GLU A 155 -12.58 -3.83 14.23
CA GLU A 155 -13.38 -2.91 13.41
C GLU A 155 -12.94 -2.94 11.94
N VAL A 156 -11.63 -2.95 11.68
CA VAL A 156 -11.08 -3.06 10.32
C VAL A 156 -11.51 -4.39 9.69
N GLU A 157 -11.37 -5.50 10.41
CA GLU A 157 -11.78 -6.84 9.96
C GLU A 157 -13.26 -6.89 9.58
N ARG A 158 -14.14 -6.37 10.44
CA ARG A 158 -15.58 -6.32 10.20
C ARG A 158 -15.93 -5.45 8.99
N ALA A 159 -15.33 -4.27 8.89
CA ALA A 159 -15.60 -3.34 7.80
C ALA A 159 -15.16 -3.93 6.44
N VAL A 160 -13.95 -4.50 6.38
CA VAL A 160 -13.42 -5.15 5.17
C VAL A 160 -14.23 -6.40 4.83
N GLY A 161 -14.56 -7.23 5.83
CA GLY A 161 -15.40 -8.41 5.64
C GLY A 161 -16.76 -8.06 5.05
N LYS A 162 -17.44 -7.06 5.61
CA LYS A 162 -18.72 -6.57 5.10
C LYS A 162 -18.61 -6.09 3.65
N ALA A 163 -17.63 -5.25 3.34
CA ALA A 163 -17.45 -4.71 1.99
C ALA A 163 -17.18 -5.81 0.94
N LEU A 164 -16.41 -6.83 1.30
CA LEU A 164 -16.15 -7.98 0.43
C LEU A 164 -17.41 -8.82 0.22
N VAL A 165 -18.18 -9.12 1.26
CA VAL A 165 -19.47 -9.82 1.13
C VAL A 165 -20.41 -9.06 0.19
N GLU A 166 -20.57 -7.75 0.40
CA GLU A 166 -21.46 -6.92 -0.41
C GLU A 166 -21.03 -6.82 -1.88
N THR A 167 -19.72 -6.80 -2.14
CA THR A 167 -19.19 -6.61 -3.50
C THR A 167 -19.05 -7.92 -4.28
N THR A 168 -18.62 -9.00 -3.61
CA THR A 168 -18.26 -10.25 -4.26
C THR A 168 -19.27 -11.37 -4.03
N GLY A 169 -20.16 -11.25 -3.05
CA GLY A 169 -21.09 -12.31 -2.64
C GLY A 169 -20.40 -13.55 -2.05
N ALA A 170 -19.13 -13.46 -1.65
CA ALA A 170 -18.41 -14.55 -0.98
C ALA A 170 -18.79 -14.63 0.51
N ASP A 171 -18.58 -15.79 1.12
CA ASP A 171 -18.97 -16.05 2.50
C ASP A 171 -17.79 -15.88 3.48
N VAL A 172 -18.06 -15.38 4.68
CA VAL A 172 -17.06 -15.32 5.75
C VAL A 172 -17.02 -16.65 6.50
N ASP A 173 -15.85 -17.26 6.59
CA ASP A 173 -15.58 -18.43 7.43
C ASP A 173 -14.24 -18.24 8.15
N LEU A 174 -14.30 -18.02 9.47
CA LEU A 174 -13.11 -17.73 10.28
C LEU A 174 -12.29 -18.99 10.58
N GLU A 175 -12.89 -20.18 10.45
CA GLU A 175 -12.26 -21.46 10.78
C GLU A 175 -11.67 -22.15 9.55
N LYS A 176 -12.44 -22.20 8.45
CA LYS A 176 -12.09 -22.92 7.21
C LYS A 176 -12.22 -22.04 5.96
N PRO A 177 -11.49 -20.91 5.90
CA PRO A 177 -11.47 -20.08 4.70
C PRO A 177 -10.76 -20.78 3.53
N ASN A 178 -11.14 -20.45 2.29
CA ASN A 178 -10.31 -20.73 1.12
C ASN A 178 -9.18 -19.69 0.99
N LEU A 179 -9.51 -18.43 1.26
CA LEU A 179 -8.60 -17.29 1.17
C LEU A 179 -8.55 -16.49 2.48
N VAL A 180 -7.38 -15.97 2.82
CA VAL A 180 -7.18 -15.07 3.96
C VAL A 180 -6.80 -13.70 3.43
N VAL A 181 -7.62 -12.71 3.72
CA VAL A 181 -7.31 -11.29 3.49
C VAL A 181 -6.55 -10.80 4.72
N ARG A 182 -5.22 -10.72 4.59
CA ARG A 182 -4.32 -10.31 5.65
C ARG A 182 -3.99 -8.83 5.52
N ILE A 183 -4.17 -8.10 6.62
CA ILE A 183 -3.92 -6.67 6.73
C ILE A 183 -2.86 -6.47 7.81
N GLU A 184 -1.70 -5.94 7.45
CA GLU A 184 -0.65 -5.60 8.40
C GLU A 184 -0.51 -4.08 8.45
N VAL A 185 -0.82 -3.49 9.61
CA VAL A 185 -0.71 -2.06 9.85
C VAL A 185 0.56 -1.82 10.66
N VAL A 186 1.44 -0.97 10.13
CA VAL A 186 2.70 -0.55 10.76
C VAL A 186 2.77 0.98 10.70
N ASP A 187 2.56 1.63 11.84
CA ASP A 187 2.44 3.08 11.94
C ASP A 187 1.36 3.64 10.99
N ASP A 188 1.72 4.43 9.98
CA ASP A 188 0.84 5.05 9.00
C ASP A 188 0.71 4.27 7.69
N LEU A 189 1.31 3.08 7.62
CA LEU A 189 1.27 2.17 6.48
C LEU A 189 0.34 0.98 6.77
N ALA A 190 -0.46 0.59 5.78
CA ALA A 190 -1.22 -0.65 5.77
C ALA A 190 -0.89 -1.47 4.52
N GLY A 191 -0.34 -2.66 4.72
CA GLY A 191 -0.11 -3.65 3.68
C GLY A 191 -1.27 -4.66 3.62
N ILE A 192 -1.76 -4.95 2.42
CA ILE A 192 -2.85 -5.90 2.18
C ILE A 192 -2.35 -7.07 1.34
N SER A 193 -2.76 -8.27 1.71
CA SER A 193 -2.43 -9.54 1.05
C SER A 193 -3.67 -10.43 0.99
N ILE A 194 -3.82 -11.19 -0.09
CA ILE A 194 -4.78 -12.27 -0.23
C ILE A 194 -4.01 -13.57 -0.45
N LEU A 195 -4.04 -14.42 0.56
CA LEU A 195 -3.30 -15.67 0.62
C LEU A 195 -4.25 -16.86 0.58
N LYS A 196 -3.81 -18.01 0.05
CA LYS A 196 -4.56 -19.24 0.29
C LYS A 196 -4.46 -19.61 1.78
N ALA A 197 -5.47 -20.28 2.33
CA ALA A 197 -5.48 -20.59 3.76
C ALA A 197 -4.28 -21.44 4.24
N SER A 198 -3.70 -22.26 3.35
CA SER A 198 -2.44 -22.98 3.60
C SER A 198 -1.21 -22.08 3.77
N GLU A 199 -1.28 -20.85 3.23
CA GLU A 199 -0.18 -19.88 3.23
C GLU A 199 -0.36 -18.81 4.32
N GLY A 200 -1.60 -18.50 4.71
CA GLY A 200 -1.95 -17.42 5.66
C GLY A 200 -1.85 -17.76 7.16
N SER A 201 -1.39 -18.96 7.51
CA SER A 201 -1.33 -19.48 8.89
C SER A 201 0.06 -19.40 9.54
N ALA A 202 1.01 -18.70 8.92
CA ALA A 202 2.36 -18.46 9.46
C ALA A 202 2.52 -17.07 10.12
#